data_AF-A0A1H0PQ11-F1
#
_entry.id   AF-A0A1H0PQ11-F1
#
_cell.length_a   1.000
_cell.length_b   1.000
_cell.length_c   1.000
_cell.angle_alpha   90.00
_cell.angle_beta   90.00
_cell.angle_gamma   90.00
#
_symmetry.space_group_name_H-M   'P 1'
#
loop_
_entity.id
_entity.type
_entity.pdbx_description
1 polymer ?
#
loop_
_entity_poly.entity_id
_entity_poly.type
_entity_poly.pdbx_seq_one_letter_code
_entity_poly.pdbx_strand_id
1 'polypeptide(L)'
;MRISLLIDGSPLAVLATVMRGLPTDVKREIGTRTKGPAVDMWREELNDNAEDRRQFALAKSGTVGVTQSNVTLRAGGVGRLSSGTPVSAIAKATEFGANADQKILTRSRAGKPYKRRLGPTFGPPRRGGKVAYPAAAKVIARVASLWIQTAYRTVYEKIERL
;
A
#
# COMPACT_ATOMS: atom_id res chain seq x y z
N MET A 1 -3.70 -0.15 -4.61
CA MET A 1 -3.93 -1.57 -4.92
C MET A 1 -4.92 -2.09 -3.88
N ARG A 2 -5.98 -2.81 -4.28
CA ARG A 2 -6.87 -3.49 -3.33
C ARG A 2 -6.52 -4.97 -3.43
N ILE A 3 -5.82 -5.47 -2.43
CA ILE A 3 -5.54 -6.90 -2.33
C ILE A 3 -6.74 -7.48 -1.58
N SER A 4 -7.68 -8.08 -2.30
CA SER A 4 -8.75 -8.87 -1.71
C SER A 4 -8.18 -10.27 -1.49
N LEU A 5 -7.83 -10.60 -0.24
CA LEU A 5 -7.21 -11.88 0.15
C LEU A 5 -8.27 -12.99 0.28
N LEU A 6 -9.17 -13.11 -0.69
CA LEU A 6 -10.17 -14.18 -0.74
C LEU A 6 -9.68 -15.24 -1.72
N ILE A 7 -8.79 -16.11 -1.25
CA ILE A 7 -8.48 -17.38 -1.89
C ILE A 7 -9.32 -18.43 -1.14
N ASP A 8 -10.26 -19.08 -1.83
CA ASP A 8 -11.12 -20.12 -1.27
C ASP A 8 -10.28 -21.24 -0.62
N GLY A 9 -10.65 -21.63 0.61
CA GLY A 9 -9.94 -22.64 1.40
C GLY A 9 -8.69 -22.17 2.16
N SER A 10 -8.23 -20.92 1.98
CA SER A 10 -7.08 -20.41 2.72
C SER A 10 -7.43 -20.07 4.18
N PRO A 11 -6.48 -20.14 5.13
CA PRO A 11 -6.67 -19.68 6.52
C PRO A 11 -7.23 -18.25 6.63
N LEU A 12 -7.03 -17.43 5.61
CA LEU A 12 -7.57 -16.08 5.51
C LEU A 12 -9.07 -16.06 5.18
N ALA A 13 -9.57 -16.98 4.37
CA ALA A 13 -11.00 -17.13 4.12
C ALA A 13 -11.75 -17.61 5.37
N VAL A 14 -11.13 -18.53 6.12
CA VAL A 14 -11.63 -18.99 7.43
C VAL A 14 -11.64 -17.82 8.41
N LEU A 15 -10.53 -17.09 8.54
CA LEU A 15 -10.46 -15.90 9.39
C LEU A 15 -11.52 -14.86 8.99
N ALA A 16 -11.68 -14.57 7.70
CA ALA A 16 -12.68 -13.62 7.22
C ALA A 16 -14.12 -14.05 7.59
N THR A 17 -14.38 -15.35 7.62
CA THR A 17 -15.66 -15.92 8.05
C THR A 17 -15.86 -15.79 9.56
N VAL A 18 -14.86 -16.20 10.35
CA VAL A 18 -14.87 -16.05 11.82
C VAL A 18 -15.04 -14.59 12.23
N MET A 19 -14.28 -13.71 11.58
CA MET A 19 -14.36 -12.27 11.80
C MET A 19 -15.77 -11.75 11.59
N ARG A 20 -16.63 -12.33 10.73
CA ARG A 20 -18.03 -11.85 10.59
C ARG A 20 -18.83 -12.01 11.87
N GLY A 21 -18.64 -13.11 12.59
CA GLY A 21 -19.37 -13.43 13.82
C GLY A 21 -18.88 -12.70 15.07
N LEU A 22 -17.69 -12.08 15.04
CA LEU A 22 -17.14 -11.40 16.21
C LEU A 22 -17.89 -10.08 16.53
N PRO A 23 -17.97 -9.70 17.83
CA PRO A 23 -18.42 -8.38 18.24
C PRO A 23 -17.61 -7.24 17.62
N THR A 24 -18.26 -6.08 17.44
CA THR A 24 -17.66 -4.90 16.79
C THR A 24 -16.47 -4.33 17.54
N ASP A 25 -16.48 -4.39 18.88
CA ASP A 25 -15.38 -3.97 19.74
C ASP A 25 -14.14 -4.85 19.54
N VAL A 26 -14.32 -6.17 19.50
CA VAL A 26 -13.23 -7.14 19.24
C VAL A 26 -12.63 -6.90 17.85
N LYS A 27 -13.46 -6.73 16.83
CA LYS A 27 -13.01 -6.40 15.46
C LYS A 27 -12.18 -5.11 15.42
N ARG A 28 -12.61 -4.09 16.16
CA ARG A 28 -11.91 -2.79 16.23
C ARG A 28 -10.56 -2.93 16.94
N GLU A 29 -10.51 -3.70 18.02
CA GLU A 29 -9.29 -3.97 18.78
C GLU A 29 -8.26 -4.70 17.93
N ILE A 30 -8.66 -5.75 17.22
CA ILE A 30 -7.81 -6.47 16.23
C ILE A 30 -7.27 -5.47 15.20
N GLY A 31 -8.14 -4.64 14.63
CA GLY A 31 -7.75 -3.65 13.62
C GLY A 31 -6.68 -2.67 14.12
N THR A 32 -6.85 -2.14 15.34
CA THR A 32 -5.89 -1.22 15.95
C THR A 32 -4.55 -1.90 16.22
N ARG A 33 -4.56 -3.11 16.78
CA ARG A 33 -3.34 -3.88 17.09
C ARG A 33 -2.58 -4.32 15.84
N THR A 34 -3.28 -4.70 14.76
CA THR A 34 -2.64 -5.12 13.51
C THR A 34 -2.08 -3.94 12.70
N LYS A 35 -2.74 -2.77 12.73
CA LYS A 35 -2.43 -1.67 11.80
C LYS A 35 -1.01 -1.13 11.96
N GLY A 36 -0.54 -0.88 13.18
CA GLY A 36 0.79 -0.31 13.42
C GLY A 36 1.91 -1.16 12.83
N PRO A 37 2.07 -2.42 13.29
CA PRO A 37 3.12 -3.30 12.80
C PRO A 37 2.99 -3.61 11.30
N ALA A 38 1.76 -3.71 10.78
CA ALA A 38 1.54 -3.91 9.34
C ALA A 38 2.00 -2.71 8.50
N VAL A 39 1.85 -1.47 9.00
CA VAL A 39 2.36 -0.27 8.33
C VAL A 39 3.88 -0.28 8.28
N ASP A 40 4.54 -0.69 9.37
CA ASP A 40 6.00 -0.72 9.45
C ASP A 40 6.59 -1.76 8.50
N MET A 41 6.06 -3.00 8.52
CA MET A 41 6.44 -4.05 7.56
C MET A 41 6.22 -3.63 6.11
N TRP A 42 5.11 -2.92 5.84
CA TRP A 42 4.80 -2.43 4.50
C TRP A 42 5.79 -1.35 4.03
N ARG A 43 6.15 -0.42 4.92
CA ARG A 43 7.09 0.66 4.60
C ARG A 43 8.51 0.15 4.44
N GLU A 44 8.93 -0.81 5.26
CA GLU A 44 10.22 -1.49 5.13
C GLU A 44 10.38 -2.06 3.72
N GLU A 45 9.44 -2.91 3.29
CA GLU A 45 9.48 -3.49 1.95
C GLU A 45 9.40 -2.46 0.83
N LEU A 46 8.60 -1.40 1.00
CA LEU A 46 8.57 -0.32 0.02
C LEU A 46 9.92 0.40 -0.09
N ASN A 47 10.62 0.61 1.02
CA ASN A 47 11.93 1.26 1.04
C ASN A 47 13.00 0.35 0.39
N ASP A 48 12.95 -0.96 0.65
CA ASP A 48 13.91 -1.92 0.10
C ASP A 48 13.85 -2.03 -1.43
N ASN A 49 12.68 -1.78 -2.02
CA ASN A 49 12.50 -1.79 -3.47
C ASN A 49 12.63 -0.39 -4.10
N ALA A 50 12.95 0.65 -3.32
CA ALA A 50 13.11 2.01 -3.81
C ALA A 50 14.57 2.33 -4.15
N GLU A 51 14.82 2.76 -5.38
CA GLU A 51 16.16 3.10 -5.89
C GLU A 51 16.35 4.62 -6.03
N ASP A 52 15.29 5.35 -6.39
CA ASP A 52 15.36 6.79 -6.65
C ASP A 52 14.52 7.64 -5.68
N ARG A 53 14.78 8.95 -5.67
CA ARG A 53 14.07 9.90 -4.78
C ARG A 53 12.54 9.85 -4.90
N ARG A 54 12.00 9.55 -6.09
CA ARG A 54 10.55 9.55 -6.35
C ARG A 54 9.93 8.26 -5.83
N GLN A 55 10.65 7.15 -5.98
CA GLN A 55 10.34 5.86 -5.40
C GLN A 55 10.42 5.92 -3.88
N PHE A 56 11.40 6.60 -3.28
CA PHE A 56 11.41 6.86 -1.83
C PHE A 56 10.22 7.73 -1.38
N ALA A 57 9.78 8.70 -2.18
CA ALA A 57 8.57 9.45 -1.88
C ALA A 57 7.31 8.55 -1.95
N LEU A 58 7.28 7.60 -2.88
CA LEU A 58 6.24 6.57 -2.95
C LEU A 58 6.28 5.66 -1.72
N ALA A 59 7.47 5.24 -1.29
CA ALA A 59 7.65 4.39 -0.12
C ALA A 59 7.20 5.08 1.18
N LYS A 60 7.57 6.35 1.38
CA LYS A 60 7.11 7.17 2.51
C LYS A 60 5.60 7.36 2.56
N SER A 61 4.94 7.37 1.40
CA SER A 61 3.48 7.44 1.30
C SER A 61 2.76 6.11 1.54
N GLY A 62 3.50 5.05 1.87
CA GLY A 62 2.98 3.73 2.23
C GLY A 62 2.02 3.81 3.41
N THR A 63 0.81 3.30 3.22
CA THR A 63 -0.23 3.21 4.24
C THR A 63 -0.94 1.87 4.16
N VAL A 64 -1.43 1.40 5.32
CA VAL A 64 -2.23 0.18 5.42
C VAL A 64 -3.60 0.53 5.99
N GLY A 65 -4.65 0.13 5.27
CA GLY A 65 -6.02 0.22 5.73
C GLY A 65 -6.47 -1.14 6.23
N VAL A 66 -6.68 -1.27 7.53
CA VAL A 66 -7.29 -2.47 8.12
C VAL A 66 -8.77 -2.19 8.35
N THR A 67 -9.62 -3.04 7.79
CA THR A 67 -11.06 -3.05 7.99
C THR A 67 -11.45 -4.36 8.64
N GLN A 68 -12.69 -4.47 9.12
CA GLN A 68 -13.17 -5.67 9.82
C GLN A 68 -13.06 -6.95 8.99
N SER A 69 -13.04 -6.84 7.67
CA SER A 69 -13.07 -7.96 6.73
C SER A 69 -11.88 -8.00 5.76
N ASN A 70 -11.07 -6.95 5.68
CA ASN A 70 -9.98 -6.86 4.72
C ASN A 70 -8.81 -6.01 5.22
N VAL A 71 -7.61 -6.38 4.79
CA VAL A 71 -6.39 -5.56 4.90
C VAL A 71 -6.03 -5.02 3.52
N THR A 72 -5.79 -3.72 3.40
CA THR A 72 -5.48 -3.05 2.12
C THR A 72 -4.14 -2.35 2.20
N LEU A 73 -3.23 -2.67 1.28
CA LEU A 73 -1.93 -2.01 1.14
C LEU A 73 -2.01 -0.89 0.10
N ARG A 74 -1.59 0.31 0.47
CA ARG A 74 -1.64 1.50 -0.40
C ARG A 74 -0.28 2.17 -0.44
N ALA A 75 0.07 2.69 -1.62
CA ALA A 75 1.22 3.55 -1.84
C ALA A 75 0.84 4.63 -2.85
N GLY A 76 1.43 5.82 -2.70
CA GLY A 76 1.28 6.96 -3.60
C GLY A 76 0.05 7.84 -3.36
N GLY A 77 -0.77 7.54 -2.36
CA GLY A 77 -1.99 8.30 -2.08
C GLY A 77 -1.78 9.55 -1.21
N VAL A 78 -0.69 9.62 -0.45
CA VAL A 78 -0.47 10.63 0.59
C VAL A 78 0.87 11.33 0.40
N GLY A 79 0.93 12.61 0.78
CA GLY A 79 2.17 13.37 0.81
C GLY A 79 2.50 14.12 -0.47
N ARG A 80 3.59 14.87 -0.41
CA ARG A 80 4.07 15.73 -1.49
C ARG A 80 5.58 15.58 -1.62
N LEU A 81 6.08 15.77 -2.83
CA LEU A 81 7.49 15.99 -3.08
C LEU A 81 7.93 17.34 -2.49
N SER A 82 9.23 17.52 -2.29
CA SER A 82 9.82 18.81 -1.90
C SER A 82 9.47 19.96 -2.84
N SER A 83 9.17 19.66 -4.11
CA SER A 83 8.71 20.61 -5.11
C SER A 83 7.25 21.05 -4.91
N GLY A 84 6.57 20.55 -3.87
CA GLY A 84 5.15 20.74 -3.65
C GLY A 84 4.27 19.93 -4.61
N THR A 85 4.82 19.07 -5.47
CA THR A 85 4.02 18.19 -6.34
C THR A 85 3.40 17.06 -5.51
N PRO A 86 2.08 16.79 -5.60
CA PRO A 86 1.47 15.68 -4.88
C PRO A 86 2.01 14.34 -5.39
N VAL A 87 2.30 13.40 -4.48
CA VAL A 87 2.84 12.08 -4.86
C VAL A 87 1.86 11.33 -5.77
N SER A 88 0.55 11.50 -5.57
CA SER A 88 -0.49 10.88 -6.39
C SER A 88 -0.41 11.23 -7.88
N ALA A 89 0.07 12.43 -8.21
CA ALA A 89 0.23 12.86 -9.60
C ALA A 89 1.38 12.11 -10.32
N ILE A 90 2.38 11.66 -9.58
CA ILE A 90 3.54 10.95 -10.14
C ILE A 90 3.52 9.44 -9.86
N ALA A 91 2.69 8.97 -8.91
CA ALA A 91 2.72 7.61 -8.39
C ALA A 91 2.66 6.54 -9.49
N LYS A 92 1.77 6.70 -10.47
CA LYS A 92 1.63 5.73 -11.58
C LYS A 92 2.88 5.68 -12.45
N ALA A 93 3.43 6.84 -12.81
CA ALA A 93 4.64 6.91 -13.63
C ALA A 93 5.87 6.42 -12.86
N THR A 94 5.97 6.71 -11.56
CA THR A 94 7.03 6.19 -10.69
C THR A 94 6.96 4.67 -10.54
N GLU A 95 5.78 4.11 -10.32
CA GLU A 95 5.59 2.67 -10.11
C GLU A 95 5.78 1.86 -11.39
N PHE A 96 5.19 2.31 -12.50
CA PHE A 96 5.15 1.52 -13.72
C PHE A 96 6.08 2.02 -14.81
N GLY A 97 6.83 3.10 -14.60
CA GLY A 97 7.55 3.79 -15.66
C GLY A 97 6.63 4.53 -16.63
N ALA A 98 7.23 5.25 -17.57
CA ALA A 98 6.51 5.97 -18.60
C ALA A 98 7.38 6.16 -19.84
N ASN A 99 6.75 6.21 -21.02
CA ASN A 99 7.47 6.42 -22.27
C ASN A 99 8.09 7.82 -22.30
N ALA A 100 9.39 7.92 -22.59
CA ALA A 100 10.11 9.20 -22.56
C ALA A 100 9.54 10.22 -23.58
N ASP A 101 9.03 9.74 -24.72
CA ASP A 101 8.41 10.55 -25.77
C ASP A 101 6.96 10.94 -25.48
N GLN A 102 6.38 10.46 -24.38
CA GLN A 102 5.04 10.85 -23.99
C GLN A 102 5.00 12.36 -23.73
N LYS A 103 4.12 13.05 -24.46
CA LYS A 103 3.90 14.49 -24.29
C LYS A 103 2.92 14.72 -23.15
N ILE A 104 3.35 15.47 -22.13
CA ILE A 104 2.50 15.92 -21.03
C ILE A 104 2.16 17.40 -21.18
N LEU A 105 0.93 17.76 -20.80
CA LEU A 105 0.52 19.16 -20.69
C LEU A 105 1.12 19.74 -19.41
N THR A 106 1.91 20.80 -19.56
CA THR A 106 2.55 21.53 -18.48
C THR A 106 2.21 23.01 -18.61
N ARG A 107 2.25 23.78 -17.52
CA ARG A 107 2.09 25.24 -17.56
C ARG A 107 3.45 25.91 -17.41
N SER A 108 3.68 26.98 -18.17
CA SER A 108 4.84 27.83 -18.00
C SER A 108 4.73 28.64 -16.71
N ARG A 109 5.83 29.30 -16.29
CA ARG A 109 5.83 30.20 -15.14
C ARG A 109 4.83 31.36 -15.30
N ALA A 110 4.53 31.74 -16.53
CA ALA A 110 3.53 32.75 -16.90
C ALA A 110 2.11 32.15 -17.15
N GLY A 111 1.88 30.89 -16.78
CA GLY A 111 0.56 30.24 -16.85
C GLY A 111 0.16 29.68 -18.23
N LYS A 112 0.94 29.93 -19.29
CA LYS A 112 0.62 29.43 -20.64
C LYS A 112 0.81 27.90 -20.71
N PRO A 113 -0.21 27.14 -21.14
CA PRO A 113 -0.08 25.69 -21.30
C PRO A 113 0.81 25.36 -22.51
N TYR A 114 1.68 24.38 -22.35
CA TYR A 114 2.52 23.85 -23.42
C TYR A 114 2.71 22.33 -23.26
N LYS A 115 3.02 21.65 -24.36
CA LYS A 115 3.32 20.22 -24.36
C LYS A 115 4.81 20.03 -24.19
N ARG A 116 5.23 19.28 -23.16
CA ARG A 116 6.63 18.88 -22.95
C ARG A 116 6.76 17.37 -23.04
N ARG A 117 7.87 16.88 -23.57
CA ARG A 117 8.23 15.45 -23.40
C ARG A 117 8.47 15.16 -21.93
N LEU A 118 8.06 13.98 -21.48
CA LEU A 118 8.23 13.53 -20.10
C LEU A 118 9.72 13.29 -19.77
N GLY A 119 10.48 12.83 -20.76
CA GLY A 119 11.90 12.50 -20.63
C GLY A 119 12.14 11.15 -19.94
N PRO A 120 13.41 10.76 -19.77
CA PRO A 120 13.80 9.44 -19.22
C PRO A 120 13.58 9.32 -17.71
N THR A 121 13.10 10.38 -17.07
CA THR A 121 12.88 10.55 -15.63
C THR A 121 12.32 9.31 -14.92
N PHE A 122 11.29 8.66 -15.50
CA PHE A 122 10.59 7.54 -14.87
C PHE A 122 11.11 6.16 -15.31
N GLY A 123 12.07 6.13 -16.24
CA GLY A 123 12.55 4.90 -16.89
C GLY A 123 11.49 4.20 -17.74
N PRO A 124 11.86 3.08 -18.38
CA PRO A 124 10.97 2.35 -19.28
C PRO A 124 9.77 1.75 -18.52
N PRO A 125 8.63 1.57 -19.21
CA PRO A 125 7.46 0.96 -18.59
C PRO A 125 7.68 -0.49 -18.17
N ARG A 126 7.25 -0.86 -16.96
CA ARG A 126 7.33 -2.22 -16.40
C ARG A 126 5.97 -2.62 -15.83
N ARG A 127 5.32 -3.63 -16.43
CA ARG A 127 3.99 -4.11 -16.00
C ARG A 127 3.97 -4.67 -14.58
N GLY A 128 5.06 -5.31 -14.16
CA GLY A 128 5.20 -5.85 -12.80
C GLY A 128 5.44 -4.80 -11.71
N GLY A 129 5.43 -3.51 -12.06
CA GLY A 129 5.77 -2.43 -11.15
C GLY A 129 7.25 -2.43 -10.76
N LYS A 130 7.65 -1.41 -10.01
CA LYS A 130 9.04 -1.19 -9.57
C LYS A 130 9.17 -1.27 -8.06
N VAL A 131 8.19 -0.76 -7.32
CA VAL A 131 8.30 -0.59 -5.87
C VAL A 131 7.14 -1.30 -5.17
N ALA A 132 5.92 -0.81 -5.35
CA ALA A 132 4.76 -1.27 -4.59
C ALA A 132 4.32 -2.70 -4.97
N TYR A 133 4.38 -3.07 -6.25
CA TYR A 133 4.00 -4.42 -6.68
C TYR A 133 4.96 -5.51 -6.21
N PRO A 134 6.29 -5.39 -6.41
CA PRO A 134 7.21 -6.39 -5.87
C PRO A 134 7.24 -6.40 -4.34
N ALA A 135 7.13 -5.24 -3.68
CA ALA A 135 7.01 -5.17 -2.22
C ALA A 135 5.74 -5.88 -1.72
N ALA A 136 4.61 -5.72 -2.41
CA ALA A 136 3.37 -6.37 -2.02
C ALA A 136 3.52 -7.89 -2.07
N ALA A 137 4.12 -8.44 -3.13
CA ALA A 137 4.34 -9.88 -3.25
C ALA A 137 5.15 -10.47 -2.08
N LYS A 138 6.13 -9.73 -1.54
CA LYS A 138 6.96 -10.14 -0.39
C LYS A 138 6.23 -10.00 0.96
N VAL A 139 5.45 -8.93 1.13
CA VAL A 139 4.88 -8.59 2.44
C VAL A 139 3.55 -9.30 2.75
N ILE A 140 2.79 -9.70 1.72
CA ILE A 140 1.42 -10.23 1.88
C ILE A 140 1.35 -11.37 2.89
N ALA A 141 2.27 -12.34 2.80
CA ALA A 141 2.28 -13.51 3.69
C ALA A 141 2.54 -13.12 5.15
N ARG A 142 3.46 -12.18 5.39
CA ARG A 142 3.80 -11.69 6.73
C ARG A 142 2.64 -10.89 7.34
N VAL A 143 2.02 -9.99 6.57
CA VAL A 143 0.85 -9.22 7.03
C VAL A 143 -0.34 -10.13 7.30
N ALA A 144 -0.56 -11.15 6.46
CA ALA A 144 -1.58 -12.17 6.67
C ALA A 144 -1.34 -12.94 7.99
N SER A 145 -0.11 -13.41 8.23
CA SER A 145 0.25 -14.12 9.46
C SER A 145 0.04 -13.24 10.70
N LEU A 146 0.50 -11.98 10.65
CA LEU A 146 0.29 -11.01 11.73
C LEU A 146 -1.19 -10.83 12.04
N TRP A 147 -2.02 -10.72 11.02
CA TRP A 147 -3.45 -10.52 11.20
C TRP A 147 -4.12 -11.73 11.87
N ILE A 148 -3.78 -12.95 11.43
CA ILE A 148 -4.27 -14.20 12.04
C ILE A 148 -3.84 -14.28 13.51
N GLN A 149 -2.55 -14.05 13.80
CA GLN A 149 -2.02 -14.11 15.17
C GLN A 149 -2.68 -13.08 16.08
N THR A 150 -2.88 -11.86 15.58
CA THR A 150 -3.55 -10.79 16.34
C THR A 150 -4.99 -11.18 16.63
N ALA A 151 -5.71 -11.70 15.63
CA ALA A 151 -7.10 -12.12 15.80
C ALA A 151 -7.23 -13.25 16.82
N TYR A 152 -6.39 -14.28 16.72
CA TYR A 152 -6.38 -15.40 17.66
C TYR A 152 -6.11 -14.94 19.08
N ARG A 153 -5.04 -14.14 19.29
CA ARG A 153 -4.68 -13.62 20.61
C ARG A 153 -5.80 -12.78 21.22
N THR A 154 -6.40 -11.86 20.46
CA THR A 154 -7.47 -11.00 20.99
C THR A 154 -8.73 -11.78 21.33
N VAL A 155 -9.10 -12.78 20.53
CA VAL A 155 -10.25 -13.65 20.85
C VAL A 155 -9.95 -14.47 22.11
N TYR A 156 -8.76 -15.06 22.21
CA TYR A 156 -8.35 -15.84 23.37
C TYR A 156 -8.34 -15.01 24.67
N GLU A 157 -7.73 -13.82 24.66
CA GLU A 157 -7.72 -12.87 25.79
C GLU A 157 -9.14 -12.46 26.24
N LYS A 158 -10.11 -12.42 25.33
CA LYS A 158 -11.50 -12.09 25.65
C LYS A 158 -12.25 -13.26 26.25
N ILE A 159 -11.96 -14.49 25.82
CA ILE A 159 -12.54 -15.71 26.39
C ILE A 159 -12.01 -15.94 27.81
N GLU A 160 -10.71 -15.75 28.07
CA GLU A 160 -10.13 -15.92 29.41
C GLU A 160 -10.61 -14.89 30.45
N ARG A 161 -11.15 -13.75 30.00
CA ARG A 161 -11.69 -12.69 30.88
C ARG A 161 -13.19 -12.82 31.15
N LEU A 162 -13.84 -13.82 30.56
CA LEU A 162 -15.23 -14.21 30.86
C LEU A 162 -15.26 -15.22 32.00
#